data_AF-A0A7Z0VRS7-F1
#
_entry.id   AF-A0A7Z0VRS7-F1
#
_cell.length_a   1.000
_cell.length_b   1.000
_cell.length_c   1.000
_cell.angle_alpha   90.00
_cell.angle_beta   90.00
_cell.angle_gamma   90.00
#
_symmetry.space_group_name_H-M   'P 1'
#
loop_
_entity.id
_entity.type
_entity.pdbx_description
1 polymer ?
#
loop_
_entity_poly.entity_id
_entity_poly.type
_entity_poly.pdbx_seq_one_letter_code
_entity_poly.pdbx_strand_id
1 'polypeptide(L)'
;MRADLAAFFHADLATLWRGKRWRTLLDLVSMLPKASRTVSALANDPEYARMVVAQLSESEQDEPLSSLEEQTRLVCVMEDLYDLIAASLGQKGRYPRPTTMIDIERKRSTSRKAFDLISQVAPWAAN
;
A
#
# COMPACT_ATOMS: atom_id res chain seq x y z
N MET A 1 -5.71 -12.62 -10.49
CA MET A 1 -4.82 -12.59 -11.68
C MET A 1 -5.51 -13.01 -12.97
N ARG A 2 -5.86 -14.29 -13.19
CA ARG A 2 -6.54 -14.71 -14.45
C ARG A 2 -7.81 -13.90 -14.75
N ALA A 3 -8.67 -13.73 -13.73
CA ALA A 3 -9.91 -12.98 -13.87
C ALA A 3 -9.66 -11.49 -14.17
N ASP A 4 -8.68 -10.86 -13.50
CA ASP A 4 -8.36 -9.45 -13.73
C ASP A 4 -7.76 -9.21 -15.13
N LEU A 5 -6.87 -10.10 -15.61
CA LEU A 5 -6.30 -10.00 -16.96
C LEU A 5 -7.38 -10.16 -18.05
N ALA A 6 -8.33 -11.07 -17.84
CA ALA A 6 -9.46 -11.25 -18.75
C ALA A 6 -10.43 -10.04 -18.70
N ALA A 7 -10.65 -9.46 -17.52
CA ALA A 7 -11.57 -8.34 -17.33
C ALA A 7 -11.03 -7.01 -17.87
N PHE A 8 -9.75 -6.70 -17.62
CA PHE A 8 -9.16 -5.40 -17.98
C PHE A 8 -8.45 -5.38 -19.33
N PHE A 9 -7.90 -6.51 -19.78
CA PHE A 9 -7.08 -6.57 -20.99
C PHE A 9 -7.56 -7.61 -22.02
N HIS A 10 -8.67 -8.30 -21.74
CA HIS A 10 -9.18 -9.41 -22.56
C HIS A 10 -8.11 -10.48 -22.87
N ALA A 11 -7.14 -10.63 -21.95
CA ALA A 11 -5.99 -11.50 -22.14
C ALA A 11 -6.17 -12.80 -21.35
N ASP A 12 -5.86 -13.94 -21.98
CA ASP A 12 -5.85 -15.24 -21.29
C ASP A 12 -4.46 -15.55 -20.71
N LEU A 13 -4.42 -15.64 -19.38
CA LEU A 13 -3.24 -16.02 -18.62
C LEU A 13 -2.65 -17.36 -19.08
N ALA A 14 -3.49 -18.38 -19.33
CA ALA A 14 -3.00 -19.71 -19.66
C ALA A 14 -2.28 -19.74 -21.01
N THR A 15 -2.81 -18.99 -21.99
CA THR A 15 -2.20 -18.83 -23.31
C THR A 15 -0.88 -18.05 -23.24
N LEU A 16 -0.84 -16.94 -22.50
CA LEU A 16 0.41 -16.17 -22.29
C LEU A 16 1.49 -16.98 -21.58
N TRP A 17 1.10 -17.77 -20.57
CA TRP A 17 2.00 -18.61 -19.80
C TRP A 17 2.59 -19.74 -20.65
N ARG A 18 1.75 -20.48 -21.38
CA ARG A 18 2.22 -21.54 -22.29
C ARG A 18 3.10 -21.01 -23.42
N GLY A 19 2.79 -19.81 -23.92
CA GLY A 19 3.59 -19.10 -24.92
C GLY A 19 4.91 -18.52 -24.39
N LYS A 20 5.26 -18.73 -23.12
CA LYS A 20 6.46 -18.19 -22.46
C LYS A 20 6.60 -16.66 -22.60
N ARG A 21 5.47 -15.94 -22.68
CA ARG A 21 5.43 -14.48 -22.86
C ARG A 21 5.59 -13.74 -21.54
N TRP A 22 6.67 -14.03 -20.81
CA TRP A 22 6.89 -13.55 -19.43
C TRP A 22 6.96 -12.04 -19.32
N ARG A 23 7.66 -11.38 -20.25
CA ARG A 23 7.78 -9.92 -20.28
C ARG A 23 6.41 -9.25 -20.44
N THR A 24 5.65 -9.68 -21.44
CA THR A 24 4.28 -9.18 -21.65
C THR A 24 3.40 -9.40 -20.43
N LEU A 25 3.52 -10.54 -19.76
CA LEU A 25 2.75 -10.83 -18.55
C LEU A 25 3.14 -9.87 -17.41
N LEU A 26 4.43 -9.57 -17.22
CA LEU A 26 4.90 -8.59 -16.24
C LEU A 26 4.43 -7.17 -16.57
N ASP A 27 4.46 -6.78 -17.85
CA ASP A 27 3.97 -5.46 -18.29
C ASP A 27 2.48 -5.31 -17.97
N LEU A 28 1.68 -6.33 -18.30
CA LEU A 28 0.24 -6.32 -18.03
C LEU A 28 -0.06 -6.26 -16.53
N VAL A 29 0.70 -6.98 -15.70
CA VAL A 29 0.55 -6.93 -14.25
C VAL A 29 0.89 -5.54 -13.70
N SER A 30 1.97 -4.93 -14.21
CA SER A 30 2.39 -3.58 -13.84
C SER A 30 1.37 -2.52 -14.26
N MET A 31 0.63 -2.76 -15.34
CA MET A 31 -0.41 -1.87 -15.85
C MET A 31 -1.80 -2.13 -15.23
N LEU A 32 -1.96 -3.09 -14.32
CA LEU A 32 -3.25 -3.35 -13.70
C LEU A 32 -3.74 -2.13 -12.90
N PRO A 33 -5.03 -1.77 -13.00
CA PRO A 33 -5.60 -0.71 -12.17
C PRO A 33 -5.46 -1.00 -10.67
N LYS A 34 -5.39 0.05 -9.84
CA LYS A 34 -5.35 -0.09 -8.37
C LYS A 34 -6.54 -0.88 -7.80
N ALA A 35 -7.70 -0.75 -8.43
CA ALA A 35 -8.91 -1.50 -8.10
C ALA A 35 -8.86 -3.00 -8.45
N SER A 36 -7.80 -3.48 -9.11
CA SER A 36 -7.62 -4.88 -9.46
C SER A 36 -7.44 -5.73 -8.19
N ARG A 37 -8.11 -6.89 -8.16
CA ARG A 37 -7.97 -7.85 -7.05
C ARG A 37 -6.54 -8.36 -6.91
N THR A 38 -5.81 -8.47 -8.02
CA THR A 38 -4.40 -8.88 -8.01
C THR A 38 -3.51 -7.83 -7.36
N VAL A 39 -3.73 -6.54 -7.67
CA VAL A 39 -2.98 -5.44 -7.06
C VAL A 39 -3.28 -5.37 -5.56
N SER A 40 -4.55 -5.56 -5.19
CA SER A 40 -4.98 -5.63 -3.80
C SER A 40 -4.37 -6.79 -3.02
N ALA A 41 -4.32 -7.98 -3.61
CA ALA A 41 -3.66 -9.12 -3.00
C ALA A 41 -2.16 -8.88 -2.82
N LEU A 42 -1.50 -8.31 -3.82
CA LEU A 42 -0.06 -8.05 -3.81
C LEU A 42 0.32 -7.02 -2.74
N ALA A 43 -0.44 -5.93 -2.62
CA ALA A 43 -0.21 -4.91 -1.60
C ALA A 43 -0.51 -5.37 -0.16
N ASN A 44 -1.23 -6.48 0.01
CA ASN A 44 -1.45 -7.11 1.32
C ASN A 44 -0.48 -8.28 1.59
N ASP A 45 0.37 -8.64 0.64
CA ASP A 45 1.38 -9.68 0.84
C ASP A 45 2.56 -9.15 1.66
N PRO A 46 2.97 -9.84 2.74
CA PRO A 46 4.00 -9.33 3.66
C PRO A 46 5.41 -9.34 3.06
N GLU A 47 5.74 -10.27 2.16
CA GLU A 47 7.05 -10.32 1.53
C GLU A 47 7.18 -9.20 0.50
N TYR A 48 6.16 -9.05 -0.34
CA TYR A 48 6.08 -7.97 -1.32
C TYR A 48 6.09 -6.60 -0.64
N ALA A 49 5.34 -6.41 0.46
CA ALA A 49 5.31 -5.15 1.18
C ALA A 49 6.70 -4.74 1.70
N ARG A 50 7.46 -5.68 2.27
CA ARG A 50 8.84 -5.42 2.72
C ARG A 50 9.76 -5.04 1.56
N MET A 51 9.66 -5.74 0.43
CA MET A 51 10.43 -5.44 -0.77
C MET A 51 10.14 -4.04 -1.31
N VAL A 52 8.87 -3.67 -1.44
CA VAL A 52 8.45 -2.34 -1.92
C VAL A 52 8.94 -1.23 -1.00
N VAL A 53 8.79 -1.40 0.32
CA VAL A 53 9.27 -0.40 1.30
C VAL A 53 10.80 -0.25 1.27
N ALA A 54 11.54 -1.35 1.08
CA ALA A 54 12.99 -1.31 0.91
C ALA A 54 13.41 -0.54 -0.35
N GLN A 55 12.73 -0.77 -1.49
CA GLN A 55 12.99 -0.04 -2.73
C GLN A 55 12.67 1.46 -2.62
N LEU A 56 11.59 1.82 -1.92
CA LEU A 56 11.23 3.22 -1.62
C LEU A 56 12.26 3.92 -0.72
N SER A 57 12.93 3.19 0.19
CA SER A 57 14.00 3.81 0.97
C SER A 57 15.24 4.16 0.16
N GLU A 58 15.44 3.52 -1.00
CA GLU A 58 16.54 3.79 -1.92
C GLU A 58 16.15 4.80 -3.01
N SER A 59 14.86 4.90 -3.32
CA SER A 59 14.31 5.79 -4.35
C SER A 59 13.42 6.84 -3.68
N GLU A 60 13.86 8.09 -3.58
CA GLU A 60 13.11 9.23 -3.00
C GLU A 60 11.84 9.59 -3.81
N GLN A 61 10.88 8.66 -3.92
CA GLN A 61 9.60 8.88 -4.57
C GLN A 61 8.49 9.01 -3.53
N ASP A 62 7.92 10.21 -3.45
CA ASP A 62 6.83 10.60 -2.55
C ASP A 62 5.44 10.11 -2.99
N GLU A 63 5.34 9.33 -4.07
CA GLU A 63 4.02 8.91 -4.58
C GLU A 63 3.38 7.88 -3.62
N PRO A 64 2.15 8.12 -3.13
CA PRO A 64 1.45 7.17 -2.29
C PRO A 64 1.00 5.98 -3.14
N LEU A 65 1.82 4.92 -3.12
CA LEU A 65 1.48 3.61 -3.68
C LEU A 65 0.33 2.92 -2.96
N SER A 66 -0.08 3.44 -1.80
CA SER A 66 -1.08 2.81 -0.95
C SER A 66 -2.36 3.61 -0.84
N SER A 67 -3.33 3.21 -1.64
CA SER A 67 -4.72 3.08 -1.21
C SER A 67 -5.37 2.14 -2.21
N LEU A 68 -5.58 0.88 -1.82
CA LEU A 68 -6.21 -0.15 -2.68
C LEU A 68 -7.67 0.14 -2.96
N GLU A 69 -8.28 0.96 -2.12
CA GLU A 69 -9.55 1.59 -2.41
C GLU A 69 -9.24 3.05 -2.71
N GLU A 70 -9.52 3.50 -3.92
CA GLU A 70 -9.62 4.93 -4.20
C GLU A 70 -10.79 5.47 -3.37
N GLN A 71 -10.53 5.75 -2.09
CA GLN A 71 -11.44 6.56 -1.32
C GLN A 71 -11.48 7.91 -2.03
N THR A 72 -12.65 8.24 -2.56
CA THR A 72 -12.85 9.58 -3.11
C THR A 72 -12.52 10.59 -2.01
N ARG A 73 -11.96 11.75 -2.39
CA ARG A 73 -11.63 12.81 -1.43
C ARG A 73 -12.82 13.14 -0.51
N LEU A 74 -14.05 13.02 -1.02
CA LEU A 74 -15.28 13.19 -0.24
C LEU A 74 -15.40 12.18 0.91
N VAL A 75 -15.11 10.90 0.67
CA VAL A 75 -15.16 9.86 1.72
C VAL A 75 -14.14 10.17 2.81
N CYS A 76 -12.90 10.51 2.45
CA CYS A 76 -11.89 10.87 3.44
C CYS A 76 -12.31 12.07 4.30
N VAL A 77 -12.93 13.09 3.69
CA VAL A 77 -13.45 14.26 4.41
C VAL A 77 -14.59 13.87 5.35
N MET A 78 -15.48 12.96 4.95
CA MET A 78 -16.56 12.48 5.81
C MET A 78 -16.03 11.68 7.00
N GLU A 79 -14.99 10.87 6.81
CA GLU A 79 -14.30 10.17 7.90
C GLU A 79 -13.62 11.14 8.86
N ASP A 80 -12.93 12.17 8.34
CA ASP A 80 -12.30 13.23 9.15
C ASP A 80 -13.34 14.02 9.96
N LEU A 81 -14.49 14.33 9.36
CA LEU A 81 -15.61 15.00 10.04
C LEU A 81 -16.19 14.11 11.15
N TYR A 82 -16.36 12.82 10.88
CA TYR A 82 -16.80 11.87 11.90
C TYR A 82 -15.83 11.83 13.08
N ASP A 83 -14.52 11.71 12.81
CA ASP A 83 -13.47 11.70 13.83
C ASP A 83 -13.51 12.96 14.70
N LEU A 84 -13.67 14.13 14.07
CA LEU A 84 -13.76 15.41 14.76
C LEU A 84 -14.97 15.48 15.70
N ILE A 85 -16.14 15.06 15.21
CA ILE A 85 -17.37 15.04 16.01
C ILE A 85 -17.24 14.04 17.16
N ALA A 86 -16.75 12.83 16.89
CA ALA A 86 -16.55 11.79 17.89
C ALA A 86 -15.58 12.26 19.00
N ALA A 87 -14.49 12.92 18.62
CA ALA A 87 -13.53 13.52 19.55
C ALA A 87 -14.18 14.62 20.41
N SER A 88 -15.02 15.47 19.82
CA SER A 88 -15.75 16.51 20.58
C SER A 88 -16.73 15.94 21.61
N LEU A 89 -17.25 14.74 21.35
CA LEU A 89 -18.15 13.99 22.25
C LEU A 89 -17.39 13.13 23.27
N GLY A 90 -16.05 13.19 23.30
CA GLY A 90 -15.21 12.43 24.21
C GLY A 90 -15.08 10.94 23.86
N GLN A 91 -15.49 10.53 22.66
CA GLN A 91 -15.31 9.15 22.21
C GLN A 91 -13.84 8.88 21.89
N LYS A 92 -13.38 7.67 22.25
CA LYS A 92 -12.03 7.21 21.96
C LYS A 92 -12.08 6.28 20.75
N GLY A 93 -11.45 6.69 19.65
CA GLY A 93 -11.35 5.88 18.45
C GLY A 93 -11.25 6.75 17.19
N ARG A 94 -10.79 6.14 16.11
CA ARG A 94 -10.79 6.73 14.78
C ARG A 94 -11.65 5.86 13.87
N TYR A 95 -12.32 6.46 12.89
CA TYR A 95 -12.96 5.72 11.83
C TYR A 95 -11.93 4.80 11.15
N PRO A 96 -12.24 3.51 10.93
CA PRO A 96 -11.29 2.57 10.35
C PRO A 96 -11.01 2.96 8.89
N ARG A 97 -9.73 3.17 8.57
CA ARG A 97 -9.27 3.45 7.20
C ARG A 97 -8.74 2.18 6.54
N PRO A 98 -9.01 1.96 5.24
CA PRO A 98 -8.41 0.85 4.50
C PRO A 98 -6.90 1.00 4.56
N THR A 99 -6.24 0.04 5.21
CA THR A 99 -4.79 0.05 5.44
C THR A 99 -4.22 -1.20 4.82
N THR A 100 -3.18 -1.05 3.99
CA THR A 100 -2.52 -2.16 3.32
C THR A 100 -1.33 -2.67 4.13
N MET A 101 -0.82 -3.86 3.81
CA MET A 101 0.42 -4.34 4.42
C MET A 101 1.60 -3.42 4.09
N ILE A 102 1.60 -2.80 2.90
CA ILE A 102 2.58 -1.77 2.52
C ILE A 102 2.53 -0.57 3.48
N ASP A 103 1.34 -0.09 3.87
CA ASP A 103 1.21 1.01 4.84
C ASP A 103 1.78 0.64 6.22
N ILE A 104 1.48 -0.59 6.66
CA ILE A 104 1.95 -1.10 7.94
C ILE A 104 3.48 -1.15 7.95
N GLU A 105 4.08 -1.73 6.90
CA GLU A 105 5.54 -1.84 6.78
C GLU A 105 6.21 -0.47 6.58
N ARG A 106 5.58 0.45 5.85
CA ARG A 106 6.06 1.84 5.71
C ARG A 106 6.12 2.50 7.09
N LYS A 107 5.04 2.42 7.87
CA LYS A 107 4.99 2.98 9.23
C LYS A 107 6.04 2.36 10.15
N ARG A 108 6.21 1.03 10.11
CA ARG A 108 7.26 0.31 10.86
C ARG A 108 8.65 0.78 10.48
N SER A 109 8.93 0.92 9.18
CA SER A 109 10.22 1.40 8.67
C SER A 109 10.50 2.84 9.12
N THR A 110 9.52 3.74 9.02
CA THR A 110 9.64 5.12 9.52
C THR A 110 9.93 5.16 11.03
N SER A 111 9.21 4.36 11.83
CA SER A 111 9.47 4.27 13.28
C SER A 111 10.88 3.74 13.57
N ARG A 112 11.36 2.76 12.80
CA ARG A 112 12.71 2.21 12.96
C ARG A 112 13.79 3.23 12.61
N LYS A 113 13.62 3.98 11.51
CA LYS A 113 14.50 5.08 11.11
C LYS A 113 14.54 6.19 12.15
N ALA A 114 13.38 6.59 12.69
CA ALA A 114 13.30 7.59 13.75
C ALA A 114 14.05 7.14 15.01
N PHE A 115 13.88 5.88 15.41
CA PHE A 115 14.60 5.31 16.55
C PHE A 115 16.12 5.26 16.33
N ASP A 116 16.55 4.88 15.12
CA ASP A 116 17.97 4.88 14.74
C ASP A 116 18.57 6.31 14.79
N LEU A 117 17.87 7.29 14.23
CA LEU A 117 18.27 8.71 14.31
C LEU A 117 18.38 9.20 15.75
N ILE A 118 17.40 8.89 16.61
CA ILE A 118 17.43 9.26 18.03
C ILE A 118 18.64 8.59 18.71
N SER A 119 18.92 7.33 18.41
CA SER A 119 20.06 6.61 18.96
C SER A 119 21.40 7.23 18.54
N GLN A 120 21.50 7.77 17.33
CA GLN A 120 22.71 8.43 16.81
C GLN A 120 22.90 9.85 17.39
N VAL A 121 21.82 10.64 17.52
CA VAL A 121 21.88 12.06 17.94
C VAL A 121 21.82 12.21 19.46
N ALA A 122 21.07 11.33 20.13
CA ALA A 122 20.78 11.42 21.56
C ALA A 122 20.73 9.99 22.19
N PRO A 123 21.87 9.29 22.26
CA PRO A 123 21.92 7.89 22.72
C PRO A 123 21.35 7.67 24.14
N TRP A 124 21.38 8.69 24.99
CA TRP A 124 20.79 8.66 26.33
C TRP A 124 19.25 8.61 26.38
N ALA A 125 18.57 8.92 25.28
CA ALA A 125 17.11 9.04 25.20
C ALA A 125 16.46 7.79 24.59
N ALA A 126 17.28 6.82 24.18
CA ALA A 126 16.86 5.55 23.61
C ALA A 126 16.77 4.40 24.63
N ASN A 127 17.07 4.67 25.93
CA ASN A 127 17.01 3.71 27.05
C ASN A 127 15.64 3.68 27.73
#